data_AF-R4K3I7-F1
#
_entry.id   AF-R4K3I7-F1
#
_cell.length_a   1.000
_cell.length_b   1.000
_cell.length_c   1.000
_cell.angle_alpha   90.00
_cell.angle_beta   90.00
_cell.angle_gamma   90.00
#
_symmetry.space_group_name_H-M   'P 1'
#
loop_
_entity.id
_entity.type
_entity.pdbx_description
1 polymer ?
#
loop_
_entity_poly.entity_id
_entity_poly.type
_entity_poly.pdbx_seq_one_letter_code
_entity_poly.pdbx_strand_id
1 'polypeptide(L)' 'MAKIKDIKIVCTHCGTKIPSPIFFGDTQSLATSTMTGNTMTCPTCGRPTGCNKENMLVVTEEGTIKGSEIH' A
#
# COMPACT_ATOMS: atom_id res chain seq x y z
N MET A 1 -17.07 -2.72 6.83
CA MET A 1 -15.62 -2.90 6.62
C MET A 1 -15.44 -3.51 5.27
N ALA A 2 -14.70 -2.85 4.38
CA ALA A 2 -14.40 -3.42 3.08
C ALA A 2 -13.28 -4.46 3.22
N LYS A 3 -13.48 -5.65 2.63
CA LYS A 3 -12.44 -6.66 2.50
C LYS A 3 -11.36 -6.17 1.56
N ILE A 4 -10.11 -6.30 1.98
CA ILE A 4 -8.96 -6.00 1.14
C ILE A 4 -8.64 -7.27 0.34
N LYS A 5 -8.60 -7.12 -0.98
CA LYS A 5 -8.21 -8.18 -1.92
C LYS A 5 -6.71 -8.16 -2.20
N ASP A 6 -6.16 -6.96 -2.36
CA ASP A 6 -4.75 -6.78 -2.71
C ASP A 6 -4.26 -5.41 -2.23
N ILE A 7 -2.96 -5.30 -2.02
CA ILE A 7 -2.31 -4.05 -1.64
C ILE A 7 -1.11 -3.83 -2.53
N LYS A 8 -1.07 -2.68 -3.19
CA LYS A 8 0.02 -2.30 -4.08
C LYS A 8 0.72 -1.05 -3.56
N ILE A 9 2.03 -0.98 -3.74
CA ILE A 9 2.82 0.21 -3.48
C ILE A 9 3.15 0.86 -4.81
N VAL A 10 2.96 2.16 -4.90
CA VAL A 10 3.42 2.96 -6.04
C VAL A 10 4.84 3.40 -5.74
N CYS A 11 5.79 2.99 -6.57
CA CYS A 11 7.17 3.45 -6.45
C CYS A 11 7.25 4.97 -6.68
N THR A 12 7.79 5.72 -5.73
CA THR A 12 7.92 7.18 -5.84
C THR A 12 8.96 7.64 -6.87
N HIS A 13 9.80 6.72 -7.35
CA HIS A 13 10.85 7.02 -8.32
C HIS A 13 10.47 6.68 -9.76
N CYS A 14 9.75 5.59 -9.99
CA CYS A 14 9.42 5.12 -11.35
C CYS A 14 7.93 4.97 -11.61
N GLY A 15 7.07 5.20 -10.61
CA GLY A 15 5.62 5.09 -10.71
C GLY A 15 5.08 3.66 -10.85
N THR A 16 5.97 2.65 -10.90
CA THR A 16 5.54 1.25 -11.02
C THR A 16 4.77 0.82 -9.78
N LYS A 17 3.64 0.14 -10.01
CA LYS A 17 2.83 -0.49 -8.97
C LYS A 17 3.41 -1.86 -8.69
N ILE A 18 3.92 -2.05 -7.47
CA ILE A 18 4.53 -3.29 -7.02
C ILE A 18 3.68 -3.89 -5.90
N PRO A 19 3.59 -5.22 -5.77
CA PRO A 19 2.84 -5.83 -4.67
C PRO A 19 3.47 -5.43 -3.33
N SER A 20 2.62 -5.05 -2.38
CA SER A 20 3.06 -4.75 -1.02
C SER A 20 3.48 -6.05 -0.33
N PRO A 21 4.65 -6.10 0.33
CA PRO A 21 5.02 -7.23 1.18
C PRO A 21 4.16 -7.30 2.46
N ILE A 22 3.47 -6.21 2.78
CA ILE A 22 2.56 -6.10 3.92
C ILE A 22 1.13 -6.25 3.40
N PHE A 23 0.42 -7.25 3.91
CA PHE A 23 -0.99 -7.51 3.60
C PHE A 23 -1.85 -7.27 4.84
N PHE A 24 -3.06 -6.74 4.62
CA PHE A 24 -4.10 -6.56 5.63
C PHE A 24 -5.36 -7.25 5.13
N GLY A 25 -6.09 -7.93 6.02
CA GLY A 25 -7.34 -8.63 5.65
C GLY A 25 -8.53 -7.68 5.42
N ASP A 26 -8.52 -6.54 6.09
CA ASP A 26 -9.62 -5.57 6.07
C ASP A 26 -9.12 -4.15 6.30
N THR A 27 -9.97 -3.20 5.91
CA THR A 27 -9.72 -1.76 5.99
C THR A 27 -9.59 -1.24 7.43
N GLN A 28 -10.21 -1.90 8.42
CA GLN A 28 -10.08 -1.49 9.83
C GLN A 28 -8.69 -1.79 10.38
N SER A 29 -8.15 -2.98 10.10
CA SER A 29 -6.80 -3.37 10.50
C SER A 29 -5.75 -2.43 9.91
N LEU A 30 -5.95 -1.99 8.67
CA LEU A 30 -5.10 -0.98 8.05
C LEU A 30 -5.27 0.41 8.69
N ALA A 31 -6.50 0.82 9.01
CA ALA A 31 -6.78 2.09 9.67
C ALA A 31 -6.02 2.22 11.00
N THR A 32 -6.11 1.20 11.85
CA THR A 32 -5.47 1.17 13.18
C THR A 32 -3.95 0.98 13.14
N SER A 33 -3.37 0.63 11.99
CA SER A 33 -1.94 0.36 11.86
C SER A 33 -1.13 1.63 11.58
N THR A 34 -0.07 1.82 12.36
CA THR A 34 0.93 2.86 12.12
C THR A 34 1.96 2.34 11.11
N MET A 35 1.85 2.79 9.86
CA MET A 35 2.81 2.46 8.81
C MET A 35 3.73 3.65 8.56
N THR A 36 4.86 3.66 9.28
CA THR A 36 5.86 4.74 9.20
C THR A 36 7.24 4.13 9.10
N GLY A 37 8.08 4.67 8.20
CA GLY A 37 9.49 4.23 8.05
C GLY A 37 9.67 2.91 7.31
N ASN A 38 8.60 2.27 6.84
CA ASN A 38 8.70 1.07 6.02
C ASN A 38 9.20 1.45 4.63
N THR A 39 10.29 0.83 4.17
CA THR A 39 10.81 0.99 2.81
C THR A 39 11.01 -0.37 2.17
N MET A 40 10.71 -0.48 0.88
CA MET A 40 11.05 -1.65 0.08
C MET A 40 11.89 -1.25 -1.13
N THR A 41 12.78 -2.14 -1.58
CA THR A 41 13.48 -1.93 -2.84
C THR A 41 12.52 -2.23 -3.99
N CYS A 42 12.33 -1.26 -4.89
CA CYS A 42 11.53 -1.47 -6.07
C CYS A 42 12.21 -2.50 -6.99
N PRO A 43 11.57 -3.65 -7.30
CA PRO A 43 12.16 -4.66 -8.19
C PRO A 43 12.34 -4.18 -9.63
N THR A 44 11.66 -3.10 -10.02
CA THR A 44 11.71 -2.55 -11.39
C THR A 44 12.87 -1.57 -11.57
N CYS A 45 13.07 -0.62 -10.65
CA CYS A 45 14.10 0.41 -10.79
C CYS A 45 15.27 0.27 -9.80
N GLY A 46 15.22 -0.72 -8.89
CA GLY A 46 16.27 -0.99 -7.90
C GLY A 46 16.39 0.05 -6.78
N ARG A 47 15.53 1.07 -6.74
CA ARG A 47 15.59 2.14 -5.74
C ARG A 47 14.69 1.85 -4.54
N PRO A 48 15.08 2.24 -3.32
CA PRO A 48 14.20 2.15 -2.16
C PRO A 48 13.01 3.09 -2.34
N THR A 49 11.80 2.59 -2.07
CA THR A 49 10.56 3.37 -2.06
C THR A 49 9.86 3.20 -0.72
N GLY A 50 9.20 4.26 -0.24
CA GLY A 50 8.43 4.21 0.99
C GLY A 50 7.16 3.39 0.83
N CYS A 51 6.99 2.38 1.69
CA CYS A 51 5.76 1.62 1.90
C CYS A 51 4.91 2.30 2.97
N ASN A 52 4.42 3.50 2.68
CA ASN A 52 3.54 4.25 3.58
C ASN A 52 2.13 4.30 2.99
N LYS A 53 1.13 4.63 3.83
CA LYS A 53 -0.28 4.78 3.43
C LYS A 53 -0.46 5.72 2.23
N GLU A 54 0.37 6.76 2.11
CA GLU A 54 0.37 7.75 1.02
C GLU A 54 0.66 7.15 -0.35
N ASN A 55 1.54 6.14 -0.42
CA ASN A 55 1.94 5.47 -1.65
C ASN A 55 1.28 4.09 -1.79
N MET A 56 0.37 3.75 -0.89
CA MET A 56 -0.32 2.48 -0.86
C MET A 56 -1.67 2.59 -1.59
N LEU A 57 -1.93 1.63 -2.46
CA LEU A 57 -3.18 1.43 -3.16
C LEU A 57 -3.82 0.16 -2.62
N VAL A 58 -4.97 0.32 -1.99
CA VAL A 58 -5.73 -0.77 -1.39
C VAL A 58 -6.83 -1.16 -2.36
N VAL A 59 -6.73 -2.38 -2.88
CA VAL A 59 -7.75 -2.94 -3.77
C VAL A 59 -8.76 -3.67 -2.90
N THR A 60 -9.97 -3.16 -2.87
CA THR A 60 -11.12 -3.77 -2.20
C THR A 60 -12.07 -4.37 -3.23
N GLU A 61 -13.17 -4.99 -2.77
CA GLU A 61 -14.20 -5.48 -3.69
C GLU A 61 -14.94 -4.34 -4.42
N GLU A 62 -14.99 -3.15 -3.81
CA GLU A 62 -15.74 -1.99 -4.30
C GLU A 62 -14.89 -1.10 -5.21
N GLY A 63 -13.56 -1.21 -5.13
CA GLY A 63 -12.65 -0.40 -5.92
C GLY A 63 -11.27 -0.27 -5.30
N THR A 64 -10.44 0.58 -5.90
CA THR A 64 -9.11 0.91 -5.38
C THR A 64 -9.16 2.23 -4.62
N ILE A 65 -8.71 2.22 -3.37
CA ILE A 65 -8.69 3.37 -2.46
C ILE A 65 -7.24 3.66 -2.07
N LYS A 66 -6.85 4.92 -1.90
CA LYS A 66 -5.51 5.21 -1.36
C LYS A 66 -5.47 4.88 0.12
N GLY A 67 -4.36 4.29 0.57
CA GLY A 67 -4.18 3.95 1.98
C GLY A 67 -4.29 5.15 2.93
N SER A 68 -3.98 6.36 2.46
CA SER A 68 -4.13 7.61 3.22
C SER A 68 -5.58 8.05 3.42
N GLU A 69 -6.54 7.52 2.66
CA GLU A 69 -7.97 7.85 2.76
C GLU A 69 -8.71 6.91 3.74
N ILE A 70 -7.98 5.96 4.35
CA ILE A 70 -8.53 4.96 5.27
C ILE A 70 -8.20 5.40 6.72
N HIS A 71 -9.25 5.80 7.45
CA HIS A 71 -9.21 6.32 8.82
C HIS A 71 -9.97 5.43 9.80
#